data_AF-A0A0B2QGD6-F1
#
_entry.id   AF-A0A0B2QGD6-F1
#
_cell.length_a   1.000
_cell.length_b   1.000
_cell.length_c   1.000
_cell.angle_alpha   90.00
_cell.angle_beta   90.00
_cell.angle_gamma   90.00
#
_symmetry.space_group_name_H-M   'P 1'
#
loop_
_entity.id
_entity.type
_entity.pdbx_description
1 polymer ?
#
loop_
_entity_poly.entity_id
_entity_poly.type
_entity_poly.pdbx_seq_one_letter_code
_entity_poly.pdbx_strand_id
1 'polypeptide(L)'
;MAFGKLIKGKKQKRVKHLIWMAVIWNIWLTRNKVIFKEEAAAIPVMISGIKDCAWAWFMARQGRTCWDGWSYWYNCPMGCLLSL
;
A
#
# COMPACT_ATOMS: atom_id res chain seq x y z
N MET A 1 -11.67 -5.52 -18.44
CA MET A 1 -10.41 -6.22 -18.09
C MET A 1 -10.60 -6.91 -16.75
N ALA A 2 -10.58 -8.25 -16.72
CA ALA A 2 -10.84 -9.02 -15.51
C ALA A 2 -9.56 -9.14 -14.67
N PHE A 3 -9.32 -8.14 -13.81
CA PHE A 3 -8.13 -7.96 -12.94
C PHE A 3 -7.89 -9.05 -11.87
N GLY A 4 -8.60 -10.18 -11.93
CA GLY A 4 -8.59 -11.23 -10.89
C GLY A 4 -7.90 -12.54 -11.27
N LYS A 5 -7.55 -12.76 -12.55
CA LYS A 5 -7.21 -14.12 -13.03
C LYS A 5 -5.73 -14.51 -13.00
N LEU A 6 -4.80 -13.61 -12.68
CA LEU A 6 -3.36 -13.88 -12.83
C LEU A 6 -2.62 -14.35 -11.55
N ILE A 7 -3.28 -14.46 -10.39
CA ILE A 7 -2.60 -14.95 -9.18
C ILE A 7 -3.53 -15.89 -8.41
N LYS A 8 -3.30 -17.21 -8.51
CA LYS A 8 -3.96 -18.20 -7.64
C LYS A 8 -3.15 -18.34 -6.34
N GLY A 9 -3.68 -17.89 -5.19
CA GLY A 9 -3.11 -18.27 -3.89
C GLY A 9 -3.50 -17.44 -2.65
N LYS A 10 -3.31 -18.04 -1.46
CA LYS A 10 -3.49 -17.42 -0.13
C LYS A 10 -2.60 -16.17 0.08
N LYS A 11 -1.44 -16.10 -0.59
CA LYS A 11 -0.50 -14.97 -0.52
C LYS A 11 -1.08 -13.67 -1.12
N GLN A 12 -1.74 -13.73 -2.28
CA GLN A 12 -2.35 -12.54 -2.91
C GLN A 12 -3.44 -11.91 -2.04
N LYS A 13 -4.28 -12.73 -1.40
CA LYS A 13 -5.34 -12.25 -0.51
C LYS A 13 -4.77 -11.48 0.69
N ARG A 14 -3.65 -11.95 1.26
CA ARG A 14 -2.96 -11.29 2.38
C ARG A 14 -2.39 -9.93 1.97
N VAL A 15 -1.83 -9.83 0.77
CA VAL A 15 -1.27 -8.57 0.26
C VAL A 15 -2.37 -7.56 -0.06
N LYS A 16 -3.46 -7.96 -0.73
CA LYS A 16 -4.60 -7.06 -0.97
C LYS A 16 -5.15 -6.52 0.35
N HIS A 17 -5.24 -7.38 1.36
CA HIS A 17 -5.63 -6.98 2.70
C HIS A 17 -4.63 -6.00 3.33
N LEU A 18 -3.32 -6.19 3.12
CA LEU A 18 -2.28 -5.26 3.58
C LEU A 18 -2.45 -3.87 2.95
N ILE A 19 -2.60 -3.80 1.62
CA ILE A 19 -2.84 -2.53 0.91
C ILE A 19 -4.12 -1.87 1.44
N TRP A 20 -5.19 -2.65 1.59
CA TRP A 20 -6.45 -2.14 2.13
C TRP A 20 -6.32 -1.56 3.55
N MET A 21 -5.56 -2.23 4.42
CA MET A 21 -5.27 -1.73 5.77
C MET A 21 -4.44 -0.44 5.71
N ALA A 22 -3.48 -0.32 4.79
CA ALA A 22 -2.69 0.90 4.63
C ALA A 22 -3.54 2.08 4.14
N VAL A 23 -4.53 1.81 3.27
CA VAL A 23 -5.53 2.79 2.82
C VAL A 23 -6.36 3.28 4.00
N ILE A 24 -7.00 2.37 4.75
CA ILE A 24 -7.84 2.74 5.91
C ILE A 24 -7.04 3.52 6.94
N TRP A 25 -5.81 3.09 7.23
CA TRP A 25 -4.92 3.75 8.17
C TRP A 25 -4.63 5.21 7.78
N ASN A 26 -4.28 5.46 6.51
CA ASN A 26 -3.99 6.82 6.06
C ASN A 26 -5.24 7.71 5.93
N ILE A 27 -6.41 7.13 5.63
CA ILE A 27 -7.69 7.85 5.70
C ILE A 27 -7.96 8.28 7.14
N TRP A 28 -7.77 7.38 8.11
CA TRP A 28 -7.93 7.70 9.53
C TRP A 28 -6.96 8.79 9.99
N LEU A 29 -5.68 8.71 9.60
CA LEU A 29 -4.68 9.74 9.90
C LEU A 29 -5.05 11.10 9.30
N THR A 30 -5.46 11.13 8.03
CA THR A 30 -5.87 12.37 7.35
C THR A 30 -7.10 12.97 8.01
N ARG A 31 -8.11 12.15 8.35
CA ARG A 31 -9.30 12.59 9.09
C ARG A 31 -8.93 13.23 10.43
N ASN A 32 -8.01 12.62 11.19
CA ASN A 32 -7.60 13.17 12.47
C ASN A 32 -6.87 14.51 12.33
N LYS A 33 -6.06 14.70 11.29
CA LYS A 33 -5.43 15.99 10.99
C LYS A 33 -6.48 17.06 10.69
N VAL A 34 -7.48 16.75 9.88
CA VAL A 34 -8.57 17.68 9.55
C VAL A 34 -9.36 18.06 10.81
N ILE A 35 -9.74 17.09 11.63
CA ILE A 35 -10.63 17.33 12.79
C ILE A 35 -9.88 17.99 13.96
N PHE A 36 -8.67 17.51 14.27
CA PHE A 36 -7.98 17.90 15.51
C PHE A 36 -6.86 18.92 15.29
N LYS A 37 -6.42 19.15 14.05
CA LYS A 37 -5.35 20.11 13.73
C LYS A 37 -5.77 21.20 12.75
N GLU A 38 -7.03 21.17 12.31
CA GLU A 38 -7.56 22.11 11.30
C GLU A 38 -6.73 22.15 10.00
N GLU A 39 -6.00 21.07 9.71
CA GLU A 39 -5.20 20.95 8.49
C GLU A 39 -6.09 20.59 7.30
N ALA A 40 -5.87 21.20 6.14
CA ALA A 40 -6.57 20.82 4.92
C ALA A 40 -6.20 19.39 4.47
N ALA A 41 -7.18 18.65 3.97
CA ALA A 41 -6.94 17.31 3.43
C ALA A 41 -6.13 17.37 2.13
N ALA A 42 -4.83 17.08 2.22
CA ALA A 42 -3.95 16.97 1.05
C ALA A 42 -3.99 15.54 0.48
N ILE A 43 -4.92 15.28 -0.44
CA ILE A 43 -5.08 13.96 -1.09
C ILE A 43 -3.78 13.41 -1.69
N PRO A 44 -2.93 14.20 -2.40
CA PRO A 44 -1.66 13.69 -2.91
C PRO A 44 -0.73 13.18 -1.80
N VAL A 45 -0.68 13.88 -0.66
CA VAL A 45 0.12 13.48 0.51
C VAL A 45 -0.43 12.20 1.13
N MET A 46 -1.75 12.07 1.23
CA MET A 46 -2.40 10.84 1.69
C MET A 46 -2.08 9.65 0.78
N ILE A 47 -2.13 9.83 -0.54
CA ILE A 47 -1.80 8.76 -1.50
C ILE A 47 -0.34 8.33 -1.37
N SER A 48 0.60 9.27 -1.25
CA SER A 48 2.02 8.95 -1.00
C SER A 48 2.18 8.17 0.32
N GLY A 49 1.52 8.62 1.39
CA GLY A 49 1.53 7.92 2.68
C GLY A 49 0.97 6.50 2.61
N ILE A 50 -0.05 6.25 1.78
CA ILE A 50 -0.56 4.89 1.51
C ILE A 50 0.52 4.02 0.87
N LYS A 51 1.19 4.53 -0.17
CA LYS A 51 2.24 3.78 -0.89
C LYS A 51 3.40 3.42 0.03
N ASP A 52 3.85 4.39 0.83
CA ASP A 52 4.96 4.22 1.77
C ASP A 52 4.61 3.26 2.91
N CYS A 53 3.42 3.41 3.49
CA CYS A 53 2.95 2.55 4.57
C CYS A 53 2.76 1.10 4.09
N ALA A 54 2.16 0.91 2.91
CA ALA A 54 1.99 -0.40 2.32
C ALA A 54 3.35 -1.06 1.99
N TRP A 55 4.31 -0.29 1.47
CA TRP A 55 5.66 -0.79 1.21
C TRP A 55 6.37 -1.22 2.50
N ALA A 56 6.36 -0.37 3.52
CA ALA A 56 6.99 -0.66 4.81
C ALA A 56 6.41 -1.94 5.44
N TRP A 57 5.08 -2.10 5.42
CA TRP A 57 4.42 -3.28 5.95
C TRP A 57 4.66 -4.54 5.11
N PHE A 58 4.80 -4.39 3.79
CA PHE A 58 5.14 -5.48 2.89
C PHE A 58 6.55 -5.99 3.16
N MET A 59 7.54 -5.10 3.21
CA MET A 59 8.94 -5.43 3.50
C MET A 59 9.11 -6.06 4.89
N ALA A 60 8.38 -5.56 5.88
CA ALA A 60 8.37 -6.15 7.23
C ALA A 60 7.85 -7.61 7.25
N ARG A 61 6.96 -7.98 6.31
CA ARG A 61 6.36 -9.33 6.23
C ARG A 61 7.12 -10.31 5.35
N GLN A 62 7.77 -9.83 4.29
CA GLN A 62 8.52 -10.65 3.35
C GLN A 62 9.91 -11.06 3.86
N GLY A 63 10.44 -10.36 4.87
CA GLY A 63 11.89 -10.31 5.05
C GLY A 63 12.50 -9.40 3.98
N ARG A 64 13.70 -8.88 4.20
CA ARG A 64 14.30 -7.76 3.44
C ARG A 64 14.53 -7.99 1.93
N THR A 65 14.05 -9.08 1.37
CA THR A 65 14.27 -9.53 0.00
C THR A 65 13.02 -9.29 -0.87
N CYS A 66 12.77 -8.03 -1.23
CA CYS A 66 12.08 -7.72 -2.48
C CYS A 66 13.15 -7.24 -3.46
N TRP A 67 13.19 -7.84 -4.64
CA TRP A 67 14.22 -7.58 -5.64
C TRP A 67 13.95 -6.23 -6.32
N ASP A 68 12.68 -5.84 -6.36
CA ASP A 68 12.18 -4.60 -6.88
C ASP A 68 12.21 -3.54 -5.76
N GLY A 69 12.99 -2.47 -5.92
CA GLY A 69 13.07 -1.39 -4.92
C GLY A 69 11.79 -0.54 -4.81
N TRP A 70 11.75 0.37 -3.83
CA TRP A 70 10.61 1.28 -3.59
C TRP A 70 10.14 2.03 -4.85
N SER A 71 11.06 2.41 -5.75
CA SER A 71 10.72 3.09 -7.00
C SER A 71 9.80 2.25 -7.91
N TYR A 72 10.04 0.94 -7.98
CA TYR A 72 9.20 0.05 -8.78
C TYR A 72 7.84 -0.16 -8.11
N TRP A 73 7.83 -0.31 -6.78
CA TRP A 73 6.59 -0.36 -5.99
C TRP A 73 5.76 0.90 -6.16
N TYR A 74 6.37 2.09 -6.14
CA TYR A 74 5.67 3.36 -6.22
C TYR A 74 4.88 3.52 -7.54
N ASN A 75 5.46 3.01 -8.63
CA ASN A 75 4.89 3.09 -9.98
C ASN A 75 3.96 1.92 -10.29
N CYS A 76 4.32 0.71 -9.85
CA CYS A 76 3.54 -0.51 -10.09
C CYS A 76 3.60 -1.45 -8.88
N PRO A 77 2.81 -1.19 -7.81
CA PRO A 77 2.80 -2.04 -6.63
C PRO A 77 2.45 -3.48 -6.98
N MET A 78 1.54 -3.67 -7.94
CA MET A 78 1.13 -4.99 -8.42
C MET A 78 2.25 -5.77 -9.12
N GLY A 79 3.25 -5.09 -9.71
CA GLY A 79 4.41 -5.73 -10.33
C GLY A 79 5.29 -6.44 -9.30
N CYS A 80 5.64 -5.76 -8.21
CA CYS A 80 6.35 -6.35 -7.05
C CYS A 80 5.59 -7.53 -6.41
N LEU A 81 4.28 -7.59 -6.64
CA LEU A 81 3.40 -8.61 -6.06
C LEU A 81 3.21 -9.82 -6.97
N LEU A 82 3.55 -9.67 -8.25
CA LEU A 82 3.59 -10.75 -9.25
C LEU A 82 4.95 -11.45 -9.28
N SER A 83 6.02 -10.80 -8.83
CA SER A 83 7.38 -11.37 -8.70
C SER A 83 7.58 -12.25 -7.45
N LEU A 84 6.49 -12.65 -6.78
CA LEU A 84 6.43 -13.16 -5.40
C LEU A 84 5.82 -14.57 -5.30
#